data_AF-A0A3D5EZV8-F1
#
_entry.id   AF-A0A3D5EZV8-F1
#
_cell.length_a   1.000
_cell.length_b   1.000
_cell.length_c   1.000
_cell.angle_alpha   90.00
_cell.angle_beta   90.00
_cell.angle_gamma   90.00
#
_symmetry.space_group_name_H-M   'P 1'
#
loop_
_entity.id
_entity.type
_entity.pdbx_description
1 polymer ?
#
loop_
_entity_poly.entity_id
_entity_poly.type
_entity_poly.pdbx_seq_one_letter_code
_entity_poly.pdbx_strand_id
1 'polypeptide(L)'
;GDHPGLHFELCFHQGIDYCLRHGLRSFEPGAGGEHKLARGFEPTLVRSAHWIADPAMRRMLARHLAQQEEAVAAYRDEAATHLPFRRDAPRQQDG
;
A
#
# COMPACT_ATOMS: atom_id res chain seq x y z
N GLY A 1 12.67 -15.65 23.92
CA GLY A 1 11.84 -16.32 22.92
C GLY A 1 12.13 -15.66 21.61
N ASP A 2 12.92 -16.31 20.77
CA ASP A 2 13.07 -15.93 19.37
C ASP A 2 12.34 -17.02 18.58
N HIS A 3 11.23 -16.65 17.96
CA HIS A 3 10.42 -17.55 17.15
C HIS A 3 10.61 -17.12 15.69
N PRO A 4 11.45 -17.84 14.92
CA PRO A 4 11.66 -17.53 13.52
C PRO A 4 10.32 -17.43 12.79
N GLY A 5 10.09 -16.31 12.09
CA GLY A 5 8.86 -16.10 11.31
C GLY A 5 7.69 -15.46 12.06
N LEU A 6 7.77 -15.26 13.39
CA LEU A 6 6.66 -14.71 14.18
C LEU A 6 6.16 -13.35 13.68
N HIS A 7 7.07 -12.49 13.21
CA HIS A 7 6.70 -11.22 12.59
C HIS A 7 5.81 -11.40 11.35
N PHE A 8 6.15 -12.34 10.46
CA PHE A 8 5.36 -12.58 9.24
C PHE A 8 3.99 -13.17 9.57
N GLU A 9 3.97 -14.09 10.53
CA GLU A 9 2.74 -14.73 11.00
C GLU A 9 1.73 -13.71 11.50
N LEU A 10 2.16 -12.84 12.42
CA LEU A 10 1.29 -11.86 13.06
C LEU A 10 0.95 -10.67 12.15
N CYS A 11 1.91 -10.21 11.33
CA CYS A 11 1.72 -8.99 10.54
C CYS A 11 1.08 -9.24 9.17
N PHE A 12 1.16 -10.45 8.60
CA PHE A 12 0.63 -10.72 7.26
C PHE A 12 -0.28 -11.95 7.21
N HIS A 13 0.21 -13.13 7.62
CA HIS A 13 -0.50 -14.38 7.35
C HIS A 13 -1.87 -14.43 8.02
N GLN A 14 -1.96 -14.11 9.32
CA GLN A 14 -3.23 -14.10 10.04
C GLN A 14 -4.25 -13.11 9.47
N GLY A 15 -3.80 -11.95 9.01
CA GLY A 15 -4.66 -10.93 8.40
C GLY A 15 -5.18 -11.35 7.02
N ILE A 16 -4.30 -11.91 6.19
CA ILE A 16 -4.68 -12.44 4.86
C ILE A 16 -5.67 -13.60 5.02
N ASP A 17 -5.36 -14.53 5.92
CA ASP A 17 -6.23 -15.67 6.25
C ASP A 17 -7.61 -15.22 6.73
N TYR A 18 -7.66 -14.18 7.57
CA TYR A 18 -8.92 -13.58 8.00
C TYR A 18 -9.71 -13.04 6.81
N CYS A 19 -9.07 -12.29 5.90
CA CYS A 19 -9.73 -11.77 4.70
C CYS A 19 -10.31 -12.88 3.83
N LEU A 20 -9.54 -13.94 3.57
CA LEU A 20 -9.97 -15.09 2.78
C LEU A 20 -11.18 -15.80 3.41
N ARG A 21 -11.16 -16.03 4.73
CA ARG A 21 -12.29 -16.68 5.44
C ARG A 21 -13.59 -15.88 5.41
N HIS A 22 -13.50 -14.55 5.37
CA HIS A 22 -14.66 -13.65 5.43
C HIS A 22 -15.04 -13.08 4.06
N GLY A 23 -14.41 -13.51 2.97
CA GLY A 23 -14.67 -13.00 1.63
C GLY A 23 -14.28 -11.53 1.44
N LEU A 24 -13.35 -11.02 2.24
CA LEU A 24 -12.78 -9.68 2.03
C LEU A 24 -11.77 -9.74 0.89
N ARG A 25 -11.87 -8.78 -0.04
CA ARG A 25 -11.06 -8.77 -1.27
C ARG A 25 -9.68 -8.14 -1.11
N SER A 26 -9.46 -7.38 -0.03
CA SER A 26 -8.23 -6.64 0.18
C SER A 26 -7.70 -6.79 1.61
N PHE A 27 -6.38 -6.75 1.72
CA PHE A 27 -5.65 -6.70 2.98
C PHE A 27 -4.55 -5.65 2.87
N GLU A 28 -4.52 -4.72 3.82
CA GLU A 28 -3.52 -3.65 3.87
C GLU A 28 -2.47 -3.99 4.94
N PRO A 29 -1.19 -4.21 4.57
CA PRO A 29 -0.13 -4.63 5.50
C PRO A 29 0.36 -3.50 6.43
N GLY A 30 -0.39 -2.41 6.55
CA GLY A 30 -0.03 -1.20 7.28
C GLY A 30 1.07 -0.36 6.61
N ALA A 31 1.61 0.62 7.33
CA ALA A 31 2.77 1.41 6.88
C ALA A 31 4.07 0.57 6.93
N GLY A 32 5.00 0.79 6.01
CA GLY A 32 6.29 0.10 5.98
C GLY A 32 6.96 0.17 4.61
N GLY A 33 8.30 0.10 4.59
CA GLY A 33 9.11 0.35 3.40
C GLY A 33 9.02 -0.71 2.30
N GLU A 34 9.85 -0.53 1.28
CA GLU A 34 9.82 -1.21 -0.02
C GLU A 34 9.91 -2.75 0.03
N HIS A 35 10.34 -3.33 1.15
CA HIS A 35 10.39 -4.78 1.35
C HIS A 35 9.02 -5.47 1.20
N LYS A 36 7.91 -4.71 1.25
CA LYS A 36 6.55 -5.21 1.01
C LYS A 36 6.29 -5.56 -0.46
N LEU A 37 6.96 -4.89 -1.39
CA LEU A 37 6.87 -5.19 -2.82
C LEU A 37 7.32 -6.63 -3.10
N ALA A 38 8.49 -7.00 -2.58
CA ALA A 38 9.04 -8.37 -2.69
C ALA A 38 8.16 -9.45 -2.03
N ARG A 39 7.22 -9.05 -1.16
CA ARG A 39 6.25 -9.94 -0.51
C ARG A 39 4.92 -10.02 -1.27
N GLY A 40 4.81 -9.36 -2.42
CA GLY A 40 3.63 -9.39 -3.28
C GLY A 40 2.56 -8.34 -2.96
N PHE A 41 2.86 -7.34 -2.12
CA PHE A 41 1.93 -6.23 -1.88
C PHE A 41 2.04 -5.19 -2.99
N GLU A 42 0.96 -5.02 -3.75
CA GLU A 42 0.88 -4.09 -4.88
C GLU A 42 0.88 -2.62 -4.40
N PRO A 43 1.76 -1.75 -4.94
CA PRO A 43 1.77 -0.34 -4.58
C PRO A 43 0.49 0.33 -5.08
N THR A 44 -0.32 0.81 -4.14
CA THR A 44 -1.64 1.39 -4.43
C THR A 44 -1.71 2.82 -3.88
N LEU A 45 -2.33 3.74 -4.63
CA LEU A 45 -2.59 5.09 -4.13
C LEU A 45 -3.69 5.04 -3.06
N VAL A 46 -3.37 5.51 -1.87
CA VAL A 46 -4.33 5.66 -0.78
C VAL A 46 -4.67 7.13 -0.57
N ARG A 47 -5.87 7.39 -0.05
CA ARG A 47 -6.31 8.74 0.31
C ARG A 47 -6.46 8.84 1.82
N SER A 48 -6.06 9.97 2.37
CA SER A 48 -6.31 10.31 3.78
C SER A 48 -6.93 11.70 3.86
N ALA A 49 -7.74 11.92 4.90
CA ALA A 49 -8.40 13.19 5.16
C ALA A 49 -7.91 13.76 6.49
N HIS A 50 -7.49 15.02 6.47
CA HIS A 50 -6.93 15.70 7.64
C HIS A 50 -7.65 17.03 7.82
N TRP A 51 -8.12 17.30 9.04
CA TRP A 51 -8.59 18.63 9.40
C TRP A 51 -7.37 19.53 9.64
N ILE A 52 -7.28 20.65 8.92
CA ILE A 52 -6.26 21.67 9.15
C ILE A 52 -6.95 22.99 9.49
N ALA A 53 -6.87 23.39 10.76
CA ALA A 53 -7.61 24.55 11.27
C ALA A 53 -7.02 25.88 10.79
N ASP A 54 -5.69 25.98 10.68
CA ASP A 54 -5.01 27.18 10.22
C ASP A 54 -5.14 27.33 8.67
N PRO A 55 -5.78 28.40 8.18
CA PRO A 55 -5.93 28.63 6.74
C PRO A 55 -4.60 28.81 5.99
N ALA A 56 -3.58 29.37 6.62
CA ALA A 56 -2.26 29.56 6.02
C ALA A 56 -1.56 28.21 5.84
N MET A 57 -1.58 27.36 6.86
CA MET A 57 -1.05 25.99 6.79
C MET A 57 -1.80 25.17 5.73
N ARG A 58 -3.13 25.26 5.69
CA ARG A 58 -3.96 24.56 4.68
C ARG A 58 -3.54 24.93 3.26
N ARG A 59 -3.33 26.21 2.96
CA ARG A 59 -2.89 26.68 1.63
C ARG A 59 -1.48 26.20 1.29
N MET A 60 -0.57 26.22 2.26
CA MET A 60 0.80 25.73 2.08
C MET A 60 0.82 24.23 1.72
N LEU A 61 0.10 23.42 2.50
CA LEU A 61 -0.01 21.98 2.27
C LEU A 61 -0.69 21.67 0.92
N ALA A 62 -1.78 22.38 0.58
CA ALA A 62 -2.45 22.18 -0.71
C ALA A 62 -1.53 22.42 -1.90
N ARG A 63 -0.72 23.50 -1.88
CA ARG A 63 0.26 23.76 -2.94
C ARG A 63 1.34 22.70 -3.01
N HIS A 64 1.84 22.25 -1.86
CA HIS A 64 2.87 21.22 -1.81
C HIS A 64 2.34 19.89 -2.35
N LEU A 65 1.16 19.45 -1.90
CA LEU A 65 0.53 18.21 -2.36
C LEU A 65 0.27 18.22 -3.86
N ALA A 66 -0.21 19.33 -4.42
CA ALA A 66 -0.41 19.48 -5.87
C ALA A 66 0.88 19.30 -6.69
N GLN A 67 2.05 19.64 -6.11
CA GLN A 67 3.34 19.40 -6.76
C GLN A 67 3.85 17.96 -6.60
N GLN A 68 3.34 17.22 -5.62
CA GLN A 68 3.77 15.85 -5.33
C GLN A 68 2.92 14.79 -6.04
N GLU A 69 1.70 15.12 -6.49
CA GLU A 69 0.79 14.13 -7.10
C GLU A 69 1.41 13.33 -8.25
N GLU A 70 2.09 14.03 -9.19
CA GLU A 70 2.75 13.38 -10.32
C GLU A 70 3.94 12.50 -9.88
N ALA A 71 4.74 12.99 -8.93
CA ALA A 71 5.88 12.24 -8.40
C ALA A 71 5.43 10.96 -7.67
N VAL A 72 4.35 11.03 -6.89
CA VAL A 72 3.80 9.86 -6.20
C VAL A 72 3.21 8.85 -7.19
N ALA A 73 2.55 9.31 -8.26
CA ALA A 73 2.04 8.44 -9.30
C ALA A 73 3.18 7.75 -10.08
N ALA A 74 4.24 8.49 -10.44
CA ALA A 74 5.41 7.93 -11.08
C ALA A 74 6.13 6.91 -10.20
N TYR A 75 6.30 7.21 -8.90
CA TYR A 75 6.88 6.27 -7.94
C TYR A 75 6.06 5.00 -7.80
N ARG A 76 4.71 5.09 -7.78
CA ARG A 76 3.84 3.90 -7.80
C ARG A 76 4.12 3.02 -9.01
N ASP A 77 4.19 3.61 -10.20
CA ASP A 77 4.36 2.88 -11.45
C ASP A 77 5.74 2.23 -11.53
N GLU A 78 6.78 2.93 -11.08
CA GLU A 78 8.13 2.39 -10.93
C GLU A 78 8.15 1.23 -9.92
N ALA A 79 7.61 1.43 -8.71
CA ALA A 79 7.53 0.41 -7.68
C ALA A 79 6.80 -0.86 -8.14
N ALA A 80 5.75 -0.72 -8.96
CA ALA A 80 5.01 -1.84 -9.52
C ALA A 80 5.87 -2.73 -10.44
N THR A 81 6.95 -2.19 -11.04
CA THR A 81 7.88 -2.99 -11.85
C THR A 81 8.72 -3.97 -11.02
N HIS A 82 8.79 -3.77 -9.71
CA HIS A 82 9.53 -4.62 -8.77
C HIS A 82 8.68 -5.73 -8.13
N LEU A 83 7.41 -5.88 -8.53
CA LEU A 83 6.56 -6.94 -8.00
C LEU A 83 7.06 -8.33 -8.41
N PRO A 84 6.98 -9.34 -7.51
CA PRO A 84 7.47 -10.69 -7.75
C PRO A 84 6.54 -11.54 -8.64
N PHE A 85 5.59 -10.91 -9.34
CA PHE A 85 4.61 -11.59 -10.18
C PHE A 85 5.04 -11.65 -11.65
N ARG A 86 4.71 -12.76 -12.33
CA ARG A 86 4.97 -12.90 -13.77
C ARG A 86 4.03 -11.97 -14.54
N ARG A 87 4.57 -11.19 -15.49
CA ARG A 87 3.82 -10.19 -16.27
C ARG A 87 2.77 -10.78 -17.21
N ASP A 88 2.82 -12.09 -17.45
CA ASP A 88 1.96 -12.81 -18.40
C ASP A 88 0.80 -13.56 -17.72
N ALA A 89 0.65 -13.44 -16.39
CA ALA A 89 -0.50 -14.00 -15.70
C ALA A 89 -1.75 -13.15 -16.00
N PRO A 90 -2.89 -13.75 -16.40
CA PRO A 90 -4.11 -12.98 -16.66
C PRO A 90 -4.50 -12.24 -15.37
N ARG A 91 -4.55 -10.90 -15.43
CA ARG A 91 -5.20 -10.10 -14.39
C ARG A 91 -6.68 -10.44 -14.40
N GLN A 92 -7.15 -11.11 -13.36
CA GLN A 92 -8.59 -11.15 -13.07
C GLN A 92 -9.00 -9.70 -12.77
N GLN A 93 -9.77 -9.12 -13.68
CA GLN A 93 -10.36 -7.80 -13.51
C GLN A 93 -11.63 -7.98 -12.68
N ASP A 94 -11.56 -7.63 -11.40
CA ASP A 94 -12.73 -7.64 -10.52
C ASP A 94 -13.45 -6.29 -10.63
N GLY A 95 -14.73 -6.34 -11.01
CA GLY A 95 -15.65 -5.20 -11.02
C GLY A 95 -16.14 -4.78 -9.63
#